data_AF-A0A7S1M4S8-F1
#
_entry.id   AF-A0A7S1M4S8-F1
#
_cell.length_a   1.000
_cell.length_b   1.000
_cell.length_c   1.000
_cell.angle_alpha   90.00
_cell.angle_beta   90.00
_cell.angle_gamma   90.00
#
_symmetry.space_group_name_H-M   'P 1'
#
loop_
_entity.id
_entity.type
_entity.pdbx_description
1 polymer ?
#
loop_
_entity_poly.entity_id
_entity_poly.type
_entity_poly.pdbx_seq_one_letter_code
_entity_poly.pdbx_strand_id
1 'polypeptide(L)'
;MASKMMRRLVAAGGLHLAASNFSHYPDAAILVQNHVSARSGQPDDYDYERPQMHGLEKAKDSLVNSGKEIDSIMRNTKEALQNLTIAMNSPANRRCDLEEPLPEGSGTQLYIVDNADLRAATSGIGYRFQKVLWDRDMKTIARWGSTIEGVDHGDGWVQVGNCFLPTAVQDKPVLQLQQTKAKLMVADPAALLEIDGAPTMYSGPKAIQDRPREVELAQESAEDAVDKNGVALGDTMEVTIKGGDHDGQVVKGVVEDRDAENDVYELYLPHAPEGHRHVSSIPFSWLRRPDESAGKDGVLLFWAVTSKPSTMDLVTKNIDHLRSTYRGKADVFLLHIDEGKAEWLEHDEAWYNRSVQFTAERSVPKFARPSSSMLYATSFYPPQVALGKAALPQVMAGRDYKWVWMVDEDIDF
;
A
#
# COMPACT_ATOMS: atom_id res chain seq x y z
N MET A 1 7.47 42.86 46.95
CA MET A 1 7.00 41.46 47.07
C MET A 1 6.31 41.12 45.76
N ALA A 2 6.70 40.19 44.90
CA ALA A 2 7.76 39.19 44.91
C ALA A 2 8.25 39.08 43.46
N SER A 3 9.54 39.34 43.24
CA SER A 3 10.28 38.95 42.03
C SER A 3 11.74 38.81 42.45
N LYS A 4 12.08 37.61 42.98
CA LYS A 4 13.43 37.11 43.22
C LYS A 4 13.39 35.71 43.84
N MET A 5 14.36 34.88 43.43
CA MET A 5 14.68 33.48 43.80
C MET A 5 14.15 32.48 42.77
N MET A 6 14.96 31.78 41.96
CA MET A 6 16.35 31.30 42.05
C MET A 6 16.96 31.29 40.62
N ARG A 7 18.12 31.89 40.28
CA ARG A 7 19.52 31.47 40.52
C ARG A 7 19.73 29.95 40.29
N ARG A 8 20.54 29.51 39.33
CA ARG A 8 22.01 29.57 39.32
C ARG A 8 22.55 29.39 37.87
N LEU A 9 23.33 30.35 37.35
CA LEU A 9 24.81 30.35 37.25
C LEU A 9 25.35 29.20 36.37
N VAL A 10 25.69 29.39 35.08
CA VAL A 10 26.78 30.18 34.44
C VAL A 10 28.19 29.57 34.61
N ALA A 11 28.71 29.16 33.45
CA ALA A 11 30.10 29.20 32.95
C ALA A 11 31.14 28.14 33.37
N ALA A 12 31.64 27.44 32.34
CA ALA A 12 33.05 27.42 31.94
C ALA A 12 33.06 27.12 30.42
N GLY A 13 33.38 28.09 29.56
CA GLY A 13 34.73 28.31 29.00
C GLY A 13 34.93 27.40 27.78
N GLY A 14 35.25 27.81 26.56
CA GLY A 14 35.68 29.05 25.95
C GLY A 14 36.11 28.71 24.51
N LEU A 15 36.64 29.72 23.80
CA LEU A 15 37.38 29.67 22.52
C LEU A 15 36.61 29.71 21.17
N HIS A 16 36.71 30.92 20.59
CA HIS A 16 37.28 31.28 19.28
C HIS A 16 36.65 30.83 17.94
N LEU A 17 36.25 31.88 17.20
CA LEU A 17 36.53 32.18 15.79
C LEU A 17 36.20 31.11 14.73
N ALA A 18 35.16 31.39 13.94
CA ALA A 18 35.33 31.86 12.56
C ALA A 18 33.95 32.21 11.97
N ALA A 19 33.76 33.50 11.67
CA ALA A 19 32.73 33.95 10.74
C ALA A 19 33.33 33.92 9.34
N SER A 20 32.67 33.25 8.39
CA SER A 20 32.83 33.54 6.96
C SER A 20 31.63 33.04 6.18
N ASN A 21 31.07 33.97 5.40
CA ASN A 21 30.39 33.76 4.12
C ASN A 21 28.99 33.12 4.17
N PHE A 22 27.96 33.98 4.08
CA PHE A 22 26.98 33.87 3.00
C PHE A 22 26.38 35.26 2.73
N SER A 23 26.87 35.87 1.66
CA SER A 23 26.25 36.99 0.95
C SER A 23 25.66 36.41 -0.34
N HIS A 24 24.36 36.58 -0.59
CA HIS A 24 23.74 36.90 -1.88
C HIS A 24 22.23 36.62 -1.83
N TYR A 25 21.43 37.68 -1.83
CA TYR A 25 20.32 37.95 -2.77
C TYR A 25 19.54 39.17 -2.25
N PRO A 26 19.67 40.35 -2.89
CA PRO A 26 18.69 41.41 -2.80
C PRO A 26 17.62 41.20 -3.89
N ASP A 27 16.36 41.52 -3.58
CA ASP A 27 15.37 42.14 -4.48
C ASP A 27 13.93 41.77 -4.10
N ALA A 28 13.27 42.67 -3.38
CA ALA A 28 11.83 42.93 -3.48
C ALA A 28 11.48 44.12 -2.55
N ALA A 29 11.92 45.32 -2.92
CA ALA A 29 11.41 46.57 -2.35
C ALA A 29 10.88 47.42 -3.50
N ILE A 30 9.57 47.33 -3.77
CA ILE A 30 8.86 48.23 -4.67
C ILE A 30 7.75 48.95 -3.90
N LEU A 31 7.95 50.27 -3.82
CA LEU A 31 7.01 51.39 -3.78
C LEU A 31 5.60 51.20 -3.16
N VAL A 32 5.36 51.94 -2.07
CA VAL A 32 4.23 52.88 -2.01
C VAL A 32 4.74 54.21 -1.44
N GLN A 33 4.95 55.17 -2.33
CA GLN A 33 5.06 56.59 -2.00
C GLN A 33 3.63 57.12 -1.78
N ASN A 34 3.33 57.65 -0.61
CA ASN A 34 2.15 58.50 -0.42
C ASN A 34 2.57 59.86 0.15
N HIS A 35 2.28 60.88 -0.67
CA HIS A 35 2.26 62.29 -0.31
C HIS A 35 1.35 62.54 0.89
N VAL A 36 1.87 63.21 1.92
CA VAL A 36 1.02 63.98 2.84
C VAL A 36 1.61 65.38 2.97
N SER A 37 0.98 66.31 2.25
CA SER A 37 1.14 67.74 2.47
C SER A 37 0.48 68.13 3.79
N ALA A 38 1.24 68.85 4.62
CA ALA A 38 0.76 69.47 5.83
C ALA A 38 -0.33 70.51 5.54
N ARG A 39 -1.48 70.39 6.20
CA ARG A 39 -2.39 71.50 6.47
C ARG A 39 -2.82 71.44 7.94
N SER A 40 -2.46 72.52 8.63
CA SER A 40 -2.93 72.90 9.96
C SER A 40 -4.42 73.23 9.94
N GLY A 41 -5.19 72.61 10.83
CA GLY A 41 -6.59 72.94 11.13
C GLY A 41 -7.00 72.29 12.45
N GLN A 42 -7.73 73.04 13.27
CA GLN A 42 -8.14 72.73 14.65
C GLN A 42 -8.94 71.43 14.84
N PRO A 43 -9.03 70.90 16.08
CA PRO A 43 -9.66 69.62 16.36
C PRO A 43 -11.18 69.78 16.49
N ASP A 44 -11.91 69.20 15.54
CA ASP A 44 -13.34 68.93 15.71
C ASP A 44 -13.52 67.52 16.27
N ASP A 45 -14.43 67.46 17.23
CA ASP A 45 -14.88 66.31 18.02
C ASP A 45 -15.44 65.20 17.10
N TYR A 46 -14.64 64.17 16.83
CA TYR A 46 -15.10 62.96 16.16
C TYR A 46 -15.36 61.86 17.19
N ASP A 47 -16.64 61.66 17.47
CA ASP A 47 -17.16 60.51 18.21
C ASP A 47 -16.91 59.24 17.38
N TYR A 48 -15.79 58.55 17.65
CA TYR A 48 -15.49 57.25 17.07
C TYR A 48 -16.40 56.21 17.72
N GLU A 49 -17.55 55.94 17.11
CA GLU A 49 -18.33 54.74 17.43
C GLU A 49 -17.42 53.51 17.23
N ARG A 50 -17.04 52.87 18.34
CA ARG A 50 -16.26 51.63 18.32
C ARG A 50 -17.02 50.57 17.51
N PRO A 51 -16.43 50.02 16.44
CA PRO A 51 -17.04 48.91 15.73
C PRO A 51 -17.28 47.76 16.71
N GLN A 52 -18.48 47.19 16.69
CA GLN A 52 -18.89 46.14 17.62
C GLN A 52 -17.94 44.92 17.51
N MET A 53 -17.07 44.76 18.51
CA MET A 53 -16.10 43.66 18.62
C MET A 53 -16.72 42.26 18.86
N HIS A 54 -18.05 42.16 18.92
CA HIS A 54 -18.73 40.90 19.25
C HIS A 54 -18.53 39.78 18.23
N GLY A 55 -18.19 40.10 16.97
CA GLY A 55 -17.90 39.07 15.95
C GLY A 55 -16.56 38.38 16.18
N LEU A 56 -15.54 39.13 16.62
CA LEU A 56 -14.18 38.62 16.77
C LEU A 56 -14.05 37.72 18.01
N GLU A 57 -14.75 38.05 19.09
CA GLU A 57 -14.78 37.22 20.30
C GLU A 57 -15.47 35.87 20.05
N LYS A 58 -16.59 35.86 19.30
CA LYS A 58 -17.25 34.61 18.90
C LYS A 58 -16.37 33.74 18.02
N ALA A 59 -15.63 34.34 17.09
CA ALA A 59 -14.69 33.61 16.24
C ALA A 59 -13.54 32.99 17.05
N LYS A 60 -13.01 33.73 18.04
CA LYS A 60 -11.97 33.24 18.95
C LYS A 60 -12.46 32.07 19.80
N ASP A 61 -13.66 32.16 20.37
CA ASP A 61 -14.22 31.10 21.20
C ASP A 61 -14.53 29.84 20.39
N SER A 62 -14.99 30.01 19.14
CA SER A 62 -15.19 28.89 18.21
C SER A 62 -13.87 28.16 17.93
N LEU A 63 -12.78 28.89 17.66
CA LEU A 63 -11.48 28.29 17.37
C LEU A 63 -10.92 27.51 18.57
N VAL A 64 -11.05 28.07 19.78
CA VAL A 64 -10.61 27.42 21.02
C VAL A 64 -11.41 26.14 21.30
N ASN A 65 -12.71 26.14 21.03
CA ASN A 65 -13.55 24.96 21.25
C ASN A 65 -13.26 23.86 20.22
N SER A 66 -13.04 24.20 18.95
CA SER A 66 -12.61 23.21 17.95
C SER A 66 -11.25 22.59 18.28
N GLY A 67 -10.31 23.36 18.85
CA GLY A 67 -9.03 22.82 19.32
C GLY A 67 -9.19 21.77 20.43
N LYS A 68 -10.09 21.99 21.39
CA LYS A 68 -10.37 21.03 22.47
C LYS A 68 -11.00 19.73 21.98
N GLU A 69 -11.84 19.80 20.94
CA GLU A 69 -12.47 18.63 20.34
C GLU A 69 -11.44 17.74 19.63
N ILE A 70 -10.52 18.36 18.87
CA ILE A 70 -9.40 17.67 18.21
C ILE A 70 -8.49 17.00 19.26
N ASP A 71 -8.18 17.67 20.36
CA ASP A 71 -7.38 17.10 21.47
C ASP A 71 -8.08 15.92 22.16
N SER A 72 -9.42 15.91 22.22
CA SER A 72 -10.18 14.78 22.75
C SER A 72 -10.15 13.59 21.80
N ILE A 73 -10.29 13.83 20.50
CA ILE A 73 -10.23 12.78 19.47
C ILE A 73 -8.82 12.16 19.45
N MET A 74 -7.77 12.98 19.50
CA MET A 74 -6.38 12.52 19.56
C MET A 74 -6.11 11.64 20.79
N ARG A 75 -6.60 12.03 21.98
CA ARG A 75 -6.45 11.23 23.21
C ARG A 75 -7.18 9.89 23.13
N ASN A 76 -8.46 9.90 22.72
CA ASN A 76 -9.23 8.67 22.57
C ASN A 76 -8.60 7.72 21.55
N THR A 77 -8.06 8.28 20.46
CA THR A 77 -7.36 7.51 19.42
C THR A 77 -6.05 6.93 19.97
N LYS A 78 -5.32 7.69 20.79
CA LYS A 78 -4.08 7.21 21.45
C LYS A 78 -4.35 6.06 22.43
N GLU A 79 -5.42 6.15 23.22
CA GLU A 79 -5.82 5.08 24.14
C GLU A 79 -6.29 3.82 23.39
N ALA A 80 -7.06 3.97 22.32
CA ALA A 80 -7.45 2.86 21.45
C ALA A 80 -6.23 2.18 20.81
N LEU A 81 -5.26 2.97 20.31
CA LEU A 81 -4.00 2.46 19.76
C LEU A 81 -3.14 1.77 20.81
N GLN A 82 -3.09 2.28 22.05
CA GLN A 82 -2.37 1.62 23.14
C GLN A 82 -2.99 0.27 23.52
N ASN A 83 -4.32 0.18 23.59
CA ASN A 83 -5.01 -1.08 23.87
C ASN A 83 -4.80 -2.10 22.73
N LEU A 84 -4.83 -1.66 21.47
CA LEU A 84 -4.46 -2.48 20.32
C LEU A 84 -2.99 -2.95 20.40
N THR A 85 -2.08 -2.07 20.81
CA THR A 85 -0.65 -2.38 20.94
C THR A 85 -0.40 -3.45 22.02
N ILE A 86 -1.13 -3.44 23.13
CA ILE A 86 -1.03 -4.46 24.19
C ILE A 86 -1.54 -5.82 23.70
N ALA A 87 -2.65 -5.85 22.95
CA ALA A 87 -3.15 -7.08 22.32
C ALA A 87 -2.18 -7.64 21.27
N MET A 88 -1.49 -6.76 20.53
CA MET A 88 -0.59 -7.13 19.43
C MET A 88 0.85 -7.45 19.87
N ASN A 89 1.27 -7.09 21.09
CA ASN A 89 2.61 -7.40 21.63
C ASN A 89 2.69 -8.73 22.40
N SER A 90 1.57 -9.47 22.51
CA SER A 90 1.52 -10.81 23.14
C SER A 90 1.80 -12.03 22.22
N PRO A 91 1.73 -12.00 20.86
CA PRO A 91 1.79 -13.21 20.04
C PRO A 91 3.19 -13.82 19.86
N ALA A 92 4.27 -13.05 20.04
CA ALA A 92 5.63 -13.56 19.84
C ALA A 92 6.04 -14.70 20.80
N ASN A 93 5.29 -14.90 21.88
CA ASN A 93 5.56 -15.96 22.84
C ASN A 93 4.38 -16.90 23.11
N ARG A 94 3.30 -16.84 22.31
CA ARG A 94 2.23 -17.84 22.41
C ARG A 94 2.77 -19.19 21.93
N ARG A 95 2.42 -20.24 22.66
CA ARG A 95 2.74 -21.63 22.34
C ARG A 95 1.50 -22.46 22.60
N CYS A 96 1.26 -23.44 21.76
CA CYS A 96 0.24 -24.44 21.99
C CYS A 96 0.58 -25.22 23.26
N ASP A 97 -0.38 -25.27 24.17
CA ASP A 97 -0.34 -26.19 25.29
C ASP A 97 -1.11 -27.44 24.87
N LEU A 98 -0.36 -28.45 24.44
CA LEU A 98 -0.91 -29.73 23.97
C LEU A 98 -1.34 -30.62 25.14
N GLU A 99 -0.92 -30.29 26.37
CA GLU A 99 -1.27 -31.03 27.59
C GLU A 99 -2.51 -30.45 28.28
N GLU A 100 -3.05 -29.33 27.78
CA GLU A 100 -4.26 -28.73 28.32
C GLU A 100 -5.43 -29.73 28.20
N PRO A 101 -6.08 -30.11 29.32
CA PRO A 101 -7.12 -31.12 29.30
C PRO A 101 -8.32 -30.65 28.49
N LEU A 102 -8.71 -31.45 27.50
CA LEU A 102 -9.93 -31.22 26.74
C LEU A 102 -11.16 -31.45 27.66
N PRO A 103 -12.30 -30.79 27.39
CA PRO A 103 -13.50 -30.97 28.19
C PRO A 103 -13.87 -32.44 28.34
N GLU A 104 -14.11 -32.91 29.57
CA GLU A 104 -14.49 -34.29 29.82
C GLU A 104 -15.74 -34.67 28.99
N GLY A 105 -15.69 -35.79 28.28
CA GLY A 105 -16.77 -36.24 27.41
C GLY A 105 -16.74 -35.72 25.97
N SER A 106 -15.68 -35.00 25.56
CA SER A 106 -15.54 -34.43 24.22
C SER A 106 -15.30 -35.44 23.08
N GLY A 107 -15.24 -36.74 23.36
CA GLY A 107 -15.16 -37.78 22.33
C GLY A 107 -13.82 -37.76 21.58
N THR A 108 -12.71 -37.76 22.32
CA THR A 108 -11.36 -37.78 21.74
C THR A 108 -11.14 -39.00 20.85
N GLN A 109 -10.42 -38.80 19.76
CA GLN A 109 -10.07 -39.80 18.78
C GLN A 109 -8.57 -39.73 18.47
N LEU A 110 -7.99 -40.85 18.02
CA LEU A 110 -6.59 -40.93 17.62
C LEU A 110 -6.48 -40.68 16.11
N TYR A 111 -5.59 -39.76 15.73
CA TYR A 111 -5.30 -39.43 14.34
C TYR A 111 -3.84 -39.69 14.03
N ILE A 112 -3.55 -40.28 12.87
CA ILE A 112 -2.21 -40.30 12.31
C ILE A 112 -2.01 -39.07 11.41
N VAL A 113 -0.86 -38.42 11.58
CA VAL A 113 -0.47 -37.22 10.84
C VAL A 113 0.20 -37.66 9.55
N ASP A 114 -0.53 -37.64 8.43
CA ASP A 114 -0.10 -38.21 7.15
C ASP A 114 0.35 -37.13 6.15
N ASN A 115 1.36 -37.45 5.35
CA ASN A 115 1.93 -36.60 4.30
C ASN A 115 1.98 -37.31 2.93
N ALA A 116 1.34 -38.48 2.79
CA ALA A 116 1.38 -39.27 1.55
C ALA A 116 0.89 -38.48 0.32
N ASP A 117 -0.22 -37.76 0.46
CA ASP A 117 -0.85 -36.99 -0.62
C ASP A 117 -0.27 -35.58 -0.76
N LEU A 118 -0.03 -34.91 0.37
CA LEU A 118 0.50 -33.55 0.40
C LEU A 118 1.94 -33.49 -0.12
N ARG A 119 2.77 -34.50 0.18
CA ARG A 119 4.19 -34.59 -0.21
C ARG A 119 5.00 -33.35 0.18
N ALA A 120 4.67 -32.74 1.32
CA ALA A 120 5.40 -31.58 1.82
C ALA A 120 6.82 -31.95 2.23
N ALA A 121 7.79 -31.08 1.93
CA ALA A 121 9.20 -31.25 2.33
C ALA A 121 9.48 -30.93 3.81
N THR A 122 8.45 -30.62 4.60
CA THR A 122 8.57 -30.26 6.02
C THR A 122 8.67 -31.51 6.91
N SER A 123 9.11 -31.34 8.16
CA SER A 123 9.16 -32.41 9.16
C SER A 123 7.80 -32.74 9.81
N GLY A 124 6.81 -31.88 9.60
CA GLY A 124 5.46 -32.02 10.15
C GLY A 124 4.53 -30.90 9.72
N ILE A 125 3.33 -30.89 10.31
CA ILE A 125 2.36 -29.82 10.23
C ILE A 125 2.38 -28.99 11.52
N GLY A 126 2.44 -27.67 11.40
CA GLY A 126 2.38 -26.80 12.59
C GLY A 126 0.98 -26.83 13.20
N TYR A 127 0.89 -26.61 14.51
CA TYR A 127 -0.40 -26.35 15.17
C TYR A 127 -0.92 -24.94 14.83
N ARG A 128 -2.21 -24.69 15.03
CA ARG A 128 -2.84 -23.37 14.88
C ARG A 128 -3.50 -22.90 16.16
N PHE A 129 -3.43 -21.61 16.48
CA PHE A 129 -4.11 -21.04 17.65
C PHE A 129 -5.62 -20.86 17.39
N GLN A 130 -6.00 -20.69 16.13
CA GLN A 130 -7.39 -20.61 15.68
C GLN A 130 -7.62 -21.54 14.48
N LYS A 131 -8.88 -21.79 14.12
CA LYS A 131 -9.29 -22.61 12.96
C LYS A 131 -9.04 -21.89 11.62
N VAL A 132 -7.81 -21.44 11.41
CA VAL A 132 -7.39 -20.60 10.29
C VAL A 132 -5.96 -20.99 9.88
N LEU A 133 -5.73 -21.19 8.58
CA LEU A 133 -4.49 -21.79 8.07
C LEU A 133 -3.22 -20.98 8.33
N TRP A 134 -3.30 -19.66 8.49
CA TRP A 134 -2.15 -18.79 8.71
C TRP A 134 -1.81 -18.55 10.18
N ASP A 135 -2.71 -18.87 11.12
CA ASP A 135 -2.51 -18.59 12.56
C ASP A 135 -1.70 -19.68 13.26
N ARG A 136 -0.42 -19.84 12.85
CA ARG A 136 0.44 -20.98 13.20
C ARG A 136 1.33 -20.78 14.42
N ASP A 137 1.40 -21.81 15.27
CA ASP A 137 2.48 -21.96 16.25
C ASP A 137 3.76 -22.38 15.53
N MET A 138 4.76 -21.50 15.56
CA MET A 138 6.06 -21.69 14.91
C MET A 138 6.99 -22.64 15.66
N LYS A 139 6.72 -22.91 16.93
CA LYS A 139 7.59 -23.71 17.82
C LYS A 139 7.09 -25.14 17.99
N THR A 140 5.81 -25.39 17.70
CA THR A 140 5.16 -26.68 17.95
C THR A 140 4.64 -27.27 16.65
N ILE A 141 5.11 -28.47 16.31
CA ILE A 141 4.72 -29.21 15.10
C ILE A 141 4.25 -30.61 15.46
N ALA A 142 3.24 -31.11 14.78
CA ALA A 142 2.87 -32.52 14.74
C ALA A 142 3.68 -33.18 13.63
N ARG A 143 4.60 -34.08 13.98
CA ARG A 143 5.52 -34.70 13.02
C ARG A 143 4.76 -35.65 12.09
N TRP A 144 5.16 -35.71 10.84
CA TRP A 144 4.61 -36.69 9.90
C TRP A 144 4.84 -38.12 10.43
N GLY A 145 3.83 -38.98 10.32
CA GLY A 145 3.79 -40.34 10.87
C GLY A 145 3.52 -40.43 12.38
N SER A 146 3.45 -39.30 13.10
CA SER A 146 3.08 -39.32 14.53
C SER A 146 1.57 -39.54 14.71
N THR A 147 1.19 -40.03 15.88
CA THR A 147 -0.21 -40.14 16.29
C THR A 147 -0.52 -39.03 17.30
N ILE A 148 -1.65 -38.37 17.13
CA ILE A 148 -2.17 -37.34 18.03
C ILE A 148 -3.54 -37.74 18.56
N GLU A 149 -3.88 -37.29 19.76
CA GLU A 149 -5.22 -37.40 20.31
C GLU A 149 -5.91 -36.03 20.19
N GLY A 150 -7.13 -36.01 19.66
CA GLY A 150 -7.86 -34.77 19.49
C GLY A 150 -9.36 -34.96 19.26
N VAL A 151 -10.09 -33.85 19.28
CA VAL A 151 -11.54 -33.80 19.08
C VAL A 151 -11.81 -33.20 17.70
N ASP A 152 -12.50 -33.95 16.85
CA ASP A 152 -12.94 -33.44 15.55
C ASP A 152 -14.21 -32.59 15.73
N HIS A 153 -14.17 -31.37 15.20
CA HIS A 153 -15.29 -30.43 15.24
C HIS A 153 -16.23 -30.58 14.04
N GLY A 154 -15.92 -31.46 13.09
CA GLY A 154 -16.73 -31.72 11.90
C GLY A 154 -16.69 -30.60 10.86
N ASP A 155 -15.84 -29.59 11.07
CA ASP A 155 -15.65 -28.42 10.20
C ASP A 155 -14.28 -28.44 9.50
N GLY A 156 -13.62 -29.59 9.48
CA GLY A 156 -12.30 -29.77 8.90
C GLY A 156 -11.14 -29.45 9.86
N TRP A 157 -11.41 -29.34 11.16
CA TRP A 157 -10.41 -29.07 12.19
C TRP A 157 -10.49 -30.05 13.35
N VAL A 158 -9.33 -30.51 13.81
CA VAL A 158 -9.15 -31.33 15.01
C VAL A 158 -8.51 -30.47 16.10
N GLN A 159 -9.13 -30.41 17.27
CA GLN A 159 -8.60 -29.71 18.44
C GLN A 159 -7.68 -30.64 19.25
N VAL A 160 -6.49 -30.15 19.60
CA VAL A 160 -5.47 -30.82 20.42
C VAL A 160 -5.00 -29.84 21.50
N GLY A 161 -5.38 -30.10 22.76
CA GLY A 161 -5.24 -29.12 23.84
C GLY A 161 -5.95 -27.80 23.50
N ASN A 162 -5.22 -26.68 23.52
CA ASN A 162 -5.74 -25.37 23.14
C ASN A 162 -5.47 -24.94 21.69
N CYS A 163 -5.03 -25.87 20.85
CA CYS A 163 -4.71 -25.60 19.46
C CYS A 163 -5.47 -26.51 18.50
N PHE A 164 -5.33 -26.21 17.21
CA PHE A 164 -6.05 -26.86 16.13
C PHE A 164 -5.10 -27.36 15.04
N LEU A 165 -5.48 -28.47 14.41
CA LEU A 165 -4.85 -28.98 13.20
C LEU A 165 -5.92 -29.17 12.11
N PRO A 166 -5.66 -28.76 10.87
CA PRO A 166 -6.60 -28.98 9.78
C PRO A 166 -6.61 -30.46 9.39
N THR A 167 -7.77 -30.99 8.99
CA THR A 167 -7.87 -32.36 8.46
C THR A 167 -7.38 -32.45 7.02
N ALA A 168 -7.40 -31.34 6.26
CA ALA A 168 -6.90 -31.24 4.90
C ALA A 168 -6.18 -29.91 4.62
N VAL A 169 -5.19 -29.93 3.73
CA VAL A 169 -4.47 -28.75 3.23
C VAL A 169 -4.41 -28.84 1.70
N GLN A 170 -4.85 -27.79 0.99
CA GLN A 170 -4.98 -27.80 -0.49
C GLN A 170 -5.80 -29.00 -0.99
N ASP A 171 -6.94 -29.27 -0.34
CA ASP A 171 -7.84 -30.40 -0.62
C ASP A 171 -7.21 -31.80 -0.44
N LYS A 172 -6.02 -31.88 0.16
CA LYS A 172 -5.33 -33.15 0.44
C LYS A 172 -5.42 -33.48 1.92
N PRO A 173 -5.85 -34.70 2.30
CA PRO A 173 -5.96 -35.09 3.70
C PRO A 173 -4.57 -35.16 4.36
N VAL A 174 -4.48 -34.63 5.58
CA VAL A 174 -3.24 -34.62 6.39
C VAL A 174 -3.43 -35.26 7.77
N LEU A 175 -4.67 -35.54 8.16
CA LEU A 175 -5.02 -36.31 9.36
C LEU A 175 -5.91 -37.48 8.95
N GLN A 176 -5.54 -38.70 9.34
CA GLN A 176 -6.34 -39.89 9.14
C GLN A 176 -6.76 -40.46 10.49
N LEU A 177 -8.04 -40.75 10.65
CA LEU A 177 -8.57 -41.38 11.85
C LEU A 177 -7.99 -42.79 12.00
N GLN A 178 -7.27 -43.06 13.09
CA GLN A 178 -6.92 -44.42 13.46
C GLN A 178 -8.17 -45.11 13.98
N GLN A 179 -8.68 -46.06 13.22
CA GLN A 179 -9.77 -46.91 13.69
C GLN A 179 -9.31 -47.64 14.96
N THR A 180 -9.91 -47.30 16.10
CA THR A 180 -9.76 -48.10 17.30
C THR A 180 -10.30 -49.48 17.00
N LYS A 181 -9.46 -50.50 17.22
CA LYS A 181 -9.71 -51.93 16.94
C LYS A 181 -11.02 -52.46 17.54
N ALA A 182 -11.64 -51.72 18.48
CA ALA A 182 -12.96 -51.97 19.04
C ALA A 182 -14.12 -51.90 18.02
N LYS A 183 -13.97 -51.22 16.87
CA LYS A 183 -15.03 -51.13 15.84
C LYS A 183 -14.90 -52.13 14.69
N LEU A 184 -13.78 -52.87 14.61
CA LEU A 184 -13.53 -53.86 13.55
C LEU A 184 -14.13 -55.26 13.84
N MET A 185 -14.78 -55.47 14.99
CA MET A 185 -15.41 -56.75 15.34
C MET A 185 -16.90 -56.83 14.98
N VAL A 186 -17.50 -55.78 14.40
CA VAL A 186 -18.90 -55.80 13.94
C VAL A 186 -19.00 -55.15 12.56
N ALA A 187 -18.56 -55.87 11.52
CA ALA A 187 -18.99 -55.59 10.15
C ALA A 187 -19.00 -56.90 9.35
N ASP A 188 -20.22 -57.33 9.04
CA ASP A 188 -20.60 -58.47 8.21
C ASP A 188 -20.17 -58.24 6.73
N PRO A 189 -19.50 -59.19 6.06
CA PRO A 189 -18.98 -59.01 4.71
C PRO A 189 -20.00 -59.49 3.66
N ALA A 190 -20.99 -58.67 3.34
CA ALA A 190 -21.91 -58.97 2.24
C ALA A 190 -22.44 -57.70 1.54
N ALA A 191 -21.57 -57.01 0.79
CA ALA A 191 -22.01 -56.11 -0.29
C ALA A 191 -20.82 -55.68 -1.16
N LEU A 192 -20.46 -56.51 -2.14
CA LEU A 192 -19.82 -56.09 -3.38
C LEU A 192 -20.69 -56.65 -4.50
N LEU A 193 -21.14 -55.78 -5.43
CA LEU A 193 -20.99 -55.95 -6.89
C LEU A 193 -21.81 -54.89 -7.68
N GLU A 194 -21.11 -54.30 -8.66
CA GLU A 194 -21.57 -53.84 -9.99
C GLU A 194 -22.40 -52.53 -10.04
N ILE A 195 -22.22 -51.60 -11.01
CA ILE A 195 -22.40 -51.79 -12.47
C ILE A 195 -21.58 -50.75 -13.30
N ASP A 196 -21.05 -51.24 -14.43
CA ASP A 196 -20.53 -50.56 -15.62
C ASP A 196 -21.54 -49.63 -16.35
N GLY A 197 -21.03 -48.67 -17.13
CA GLY A 197 -21.74 -48.20 -18.34
C GLY A 197 -21.62 -46.72 -18.73
N ALA A 198 -20.73 -46.43 -19.69
CA ALA A 198 -20.84 -45.34 -20.68
C ALA A 198 -20.48 -45.96 -22.06
N PRO A 199 -20.60 -45.32 -23.25
CA PRO A 199 -21.07 -43.96 -23.61
C PRO A 199 -21.98 -43.92 -24.88
N THR A 200 -22.52 -42.75 -25.27
CA THR A 200 -22.91 -42.42 -26.68
C THR A 200 -22.90 -40.89 -26.86
N MET A 201 -21.96 -40.32 -27.64
CA MET A 201 -22.08 -39.92 -29.05
C MET A 201 -23.33 -39.08 -29.42
N TYR A 202 -23.12 -37.79 -29.70
CA TYR A 202 -23.92 -37.03 -30.65
C TYR A 202 -23.01 -36.15 -31.51
N SER A 203 -23.17 -36.30 -32.83
CA SER A 203 -22.54 -35.52 -33.89
C SER A 203 -23.59 -34.63 -34.58
N GLY A 204 -23.23 -33.42 -35.02
CA GLY A 204 -23.99 -32.71 -36.06
C GLY A 204 -23.78 -31.19 -36.09
N PRO A 205 -23.88 -30.52 -37.26
CA PRO A 205 -22.79 -29.64 -37.73
C PRO A 205 -23.15 -28.21 -38.18
N LYS A 206 -22.07 -27.44 -38.44
CA LYS A 206 -21.83 -26.40 -39.49
C LYS A 206 -22.50 -25.00 -39.44
N ALA A 207 -21.59 -24.02 -39.35
CA ALA A 207 -21.34 -22.85 -40.22
C ALA A 207 -22.42 -21.76 -40.43
N ILE A 208 -21.99 -20.49 -40.31
CA ILE A 208 -22.16 -19.41 -41.32
C ILE A 208 -21.22 -18.24 -40.94
N GLN A 209 -20.51 -17.73 -41.95
CA GLN A 209 -19.66 -16.53 -41.96
C GLN A 209 -20.53 -15.27 -42.00
N ASP A 210 -20.04 -14.14 -41.49
CA ASP A 210 -19.92 -12.91 -42.30
C ASP A 210 -19.20 -11.77 -41.58
N ARG A 211 -18.24 -11.15 -42.29
CA ARG A 211 -17.64 -9.83 -42.05
C ARG A 211 -18.41 -8.78 -42.86
N PRO A 212 -18.38 -7.51 -42.45
CA PRO A 212 -17.82 -6.49 -43.33
C PRO A 212 -16.90 -5.52 -42.56
N ARG A 213 -15.72 -5.13 -43.08
CA ARG A 213 -15.39 -4.26 -44.23
C ARG A 213 -15.15 -2.81 -43.77
N GLU A 214 -13.89 -2.59 -43.40
CA GLU A 214 -13.02 -1.45 -43.67
C GLU A 214 -13.65 -0.29 -44.47
N VAL A 215 -13.64 0.90 -43.85
CA VAL A 215 -13.83 2.19 -44.52
C VAL A 215 -12.57 2.99 -44.29
N GLU A 216 -11.74 3.03 -45.33
CA GLU A 216 -10.57 3.87 -45.49
C GLU A 216 -11.05 5.24 -46.00
N LEU A 217 -10.85 6.30 -45.21
CA LEU A 217 -11.08 7.68 -45.64
C LEU A 217 -9.99 8.59 -45.09
N ALA A 218 -9.28 9.23 -46.02
CA ALA A 218 -8.47 10.44 -45.90
C ALA A 218 -7.21 10.37 -45.01
N GLN A 219 -6.12 9.87 -45.60
CA GLN A 219 -4.76 10.24 -45.21
C GLN A 219 -4.33 11.49 -45.99
N GLU A 220 -4.42 12.66 -45.36
CA GLU A 220 -3.61 13.83 -45.73
C GLU A 220 -3.37 14.66 -44.45
N SER A 221 -2.10 14.90 -44.12
CA SER A 221 -1.52 15.77 -43.06
C SER A 221 -1.55 15.33 -41.58
N ALA A 222 -1.42 14.04 -41.24
CA ALA A 222 -1.38 13.59 -39.84
C ALA A 222 0.02 13.37 -39.23
N GLU A 223 1.09 13.33 -40.03
CA GLU A 223 2.42 12.91 -39.55
C GLU A 223 3.13 13.99 -38.69
N ASP A 224 2.75 15.26 -38.79
CA ASP A 224 3.24 16.33 -37.91
C ASP A 224 2.37 16.54 -36.65
N ALA A 225 1.19 15.91 -36.57
CA ALA A 225 0.25 16.12 -35.46
C ALA A 225 0.69 15.38 -34.18
N VAL A 226 1.43 14.29 -34.32
CA VAL A 226 1.82 13.39 -33.23
C VAL A 226 3.34 13.33 -33.15
N ASP A 227 3.92 13.46 -31.95
CA ASP A 227 5.37 13.40 -31.81
C ASP A 227 5.92 11.96 -31.78
N LYS A 228 7.25 11.85 -31.63
CA LYS A 228 7.98 10.57 -31.52
C LYS A 228 7.48 9.66 -30.40
N ASN A 229 6.80 10.21 -29.39
CA ASN A 229 6.24 9.49 -28.26
C ASN A 229 4.75 9.20 -28.40
N GLY A 230 4.14 9.58 -29.53
CA GLY A 230 2.72 9.38 -29.76
C GLY A 230 1.84 10.47 -29.14
N VAL A 231 2.38 11.61 -28.67
CA VAL A 231 1.59 12.66 -28.01
C VAL A 231 1.22 13.76 -29.01
N ALA A 232 -0.07 14.12 -29.07
CA ALA A 232 -0.58 15.22 -29.89
C ALA A 232 -0.97 16.44 -29.06
N LEU A 233 -0.96 17.62 -29.68
CA LEU A 233 -1.56 18.81 -29.09
C LEU A 233 -3.06 18.59 -28.90
N GLY A 234 -3.59 18.98 -27.74
CA GLY A 234 -4.97 18.73 -27.34
C GLY A 234 -5.20 17.36 -26.69
N ASP A 235 -4.21 16.46 -26.67
CA ASP A 235 -4.33 15.21 -25.92
C ASP A 235 -4.51 15.49 -24.43
N THR A 236 -5.40 14.73 -23.81
CA THR A 236 -5.51 14.73 -22.34
C THR A 236 -4.48 13.77 -21.79
N MET A 237 -3.64 14.23 -20.87
CA MET A 237 -2.64 13.44 -20.17
C MET A 237 -2.83 13.52 -18.66
N GLU A 238 -2.39 12.48 -17.98
CA GLU A 238 -2.15 12.48 -16.54
C GLU A 238 -0.69 12.84 -16.28
N VAL A 239 -0.46 13.81 -15.39
CA VAL A 239 0.88 14.17 -14.91
C VAL A 239 0.96 13.96 -13.40
N THR A 240 2.06 13.40 -12.93
CA THR A 240 2.35 13.27 -11.51
C THR A 240 3.10 14.51 -11.04
N ILE A 241 2.52 15.29 -10.12
CA ILE A 241 3.16 16.46 -9.53
C ILE A 241 4.39 16.00 -8.74
N LYS A 242 5.52 16.66 -8.97
CA LYS A 242 6.77 16.43 -8.24
C LYS A 242 7.14 17.64 -7.38
N GLY A 243 7.33 17.41 -6.08
CA GLY A 243 7.73 18.43 -5.10
C GLY A 243 6.59 19.23 -4.47
N GLY A 244 6.90 19.87 -3.34
CA GLY A 244 5.92 20.64 -2.54
C GLY A 244 4.91 19.77 -1.78
N ASP A 245 3.84 20.39 -1.27
CA ASP A 245 2.80 19.72 -0.46
C ASP A 245 1.93 18.73 -1.27
N HIS A 246 2.05 18.75 -2.60
CA HIS A 246 1.27 17.94 -3.54
C HIS A 246 2.13 16.89 -4.27
N ASP A 247 3.36 16.63 -3.80
CA ASP A 247 4.24 15.62 -4.39
C ASP A 247 3.55 14.24 -4.48
N GLY A 248 3.60 13.64 -5.66
CA GLY A 248 2.97 12.35 -5.96
C GLY A 248 1.49 12.43 -6.33
N GLN A 249 0.86 13.60 -6.31
CA GLN A 249 -0.53 13.76 -6.76
C GLN A 249 -0.61 13.68 -8.30
N VAL A 250 -1.52 12.86 -8.83
CA VAL A 250 -1.79 12.79 -10.27
C VAL A 250 -2.88 13.78 -10.64
N VAL A 251 -2.61 14.64 -11.63
CA VAL A 251 -3.57 15.60 -12.18
C VAL A 251 -3.76 15.41 -13.68
N LYS A 252 -4.95 15.73 -14.18
CA LYS A 252 -5.27 15.66 -15.62
C LYS A 252 -5.07 17.03 -16.26
N GLY A 253 -4.32 17.05 -17.35
CA GLY A 253 -4.07 18.24 -18.15
C GLY A 253 -4.27 17.97 -19.64
N VAL A 254 -4.42 19.05 -20.41
CA VAL A 254 -4.48 19.02 -21.87
C VAL A 254 -3.16 19.56 -22.41
N VAL A 255 -2.51 18.85 -23.32
CA VAL A 255 -1.25 19.29 -23.94
C VAL A 255 -1.51 20.52 -24.80
N GLU A 256 -0.93 21.66 -24.43
CA GLU A 256 -1.06 22.92 -25.16
C GLU A 256 0.15 23.21 -26.04
N ASP A 257 1.34 22.81 -25.61
CA ASP A 257 2.58 22.97 -26.35
C ASP A 257 3.53 21.80 -26.10
N ARG A 258 4.51 21.63 -26.99
CA ARG A 258 5.58 20.62 -26.88
C ARG A 258 6.88 21.11 -27.53
N ASP A 259 7.98 20.87 -26.83
CA ASP A 259 9.32 20.95 -27.37
C ASP A 259 9.80 19.54 -27.74
N ALA A 260 9.67 19.21 -29.03
CA ALA A 260 10.02 17.89 -29.54
C ALA A 260 11.54 17.57 -29.47
N GLU A 261 12.38 18.60 -29.47
CA GLU A 261 13.84 18.45 -29.37
C GLU A 261 14.23 18.05 -27.96
N ASN A 262 13.66 18.71 -26.95
CA ASN A 262 13.98 18.49 -25.55
C ASN A 262 13.07 17.48 -24.84
N ASP A 263 12.04 16.97 -25.53
CA ASP A 263 11.09 15.98 -24.99
C ASP A 263 10.25 16.50 -23.82
N VAL A 264 9.84 17.76 -23.94
CA VAL A 264 9.21 18.54 -22.88
C VAL A 264 7.85 19.06 -23.35
N TYR A 265 6.88 19.11 -22.44
CA TYR A 265 5.49 19.44 -22.70
C TYR A 265 4.98 20.55 -21.80
N GLU A 266 3.99 21.28 -22.31
CA GLU A 266 3.21 22.25 -21.54
C GLU A 266 1.76 21.77 -21.47
N LEU A 267 1.19 21.79 -20.26
CA LEU A 267 -0.16 21.33 -20.02
C LEU A 267 -1.04 22.39 -19.37
N TYR A 268 -2.26 22.47 -19.87
CA TYR A 268 -3.37 23.18 -19.24
C TYR A 268 -4.16 22.28 -18.30
N LEU A 269 -4.28 22.70 -17.04
CA LEU A 269 -5.03 22.03 -15.98
C LEU A 269 -6.40 22.73 -15.81
N PRO A 270 -7.49 22.27 -16.46
CA PRO A 270 -8.78 22.96 -16.47
C PRO A 270 -9.42 23.10 -15.08
N HIS A 271 -9.04 22.23 -14.14
CA HIS A 271 -9.58 22.19 -12.79
C HIS A 271 -8.68 22.84 -11.74
N ALA A 272 -7.52 23.37 -12.14
CA ALA A 272 -6.63 24.07 -11.23
C ALA A 272 -7.09 25.53 -10.99
N PRO A 273 -6.75 26.13 -9.82
CA PRO A 273 -6.91 27.56 -9.58
C PRO A 273 -6.24 28.39 -10.67
N GLU A 274 -6.78 29.57 -10.99
CA GLU A 274 -6.42 30.37 -12.18
C GLU A 274 -4.90 30.60 -12.36
N GLY A 275 -4.14 30.78 -11.27
CA GLY A 275 -2.68 30.94 -11.31
C GLY A 275 -1.85 29.65 -11.44
N HIS A 276 -2.48 28.48 -11.46
CA HIS A 276 -1.84 27.16 -11.52
C HIS A 276 -2.36 26.32 -12.70
N ARG A 277 -3.08 26.96 -13.63
CA ARG A 277 -3.68 26.28 -14.78
C ARG A 277 -2.69 25.90 -15.86
N HIS A 278 -1.47 26.43 -15.84
CA HIS A 278 -0.46 26.09 -16.84
C HIS A 278 0.75 25.52 -16.12
N VAL A 279 1.21 24.36 -16.56
CA VAL A 279 2.42 23.72 -16.08
C VAL A 279 3.30 23.46 -17.29
N SER A 280 4.48 24.06 -17.29
CA SER A 280 5.47 23.94 -18.35
C SER A 280 6.61 23.02 -17.93
N SER A 281 7.52 22.73 -18.86
CA SER A 281 8.75 21.99 -18.58
C SER A 281 8.54 20.56 -18.10
N ILE A 282 7.43 19.91 -18.51
CA ILE A 282 7.10 18.55 -18.10
C ILE A 282 7.78 17.56 -19.06
N PRO A 283 8.72 16.71 -18.63
CA PRO A 283 9.33 15.71 -19.50
C PRO A 283 8.32 14.62 -19.89
N PHE A 284 8.48 14.01 -21.07
CA PHE A 284 7.61 12.92 -21.53
C PHE A 284 7.44 11.81 -20.48
N SER A 285 8.52 11.47 -19.78
CA SER A 285 8.55 10.40 -18.77
C SER A 285 7.59 10.64 -17.60
N TRP A 286 7.07 11.86 -17.43
CA TRP A 286 6.09 12.21 -16.39
C TRP A 286 4.66 12.20 -16.90
N LEU A 287 4.46 12.11 -18.22
CA LEU A 287 3.17 12.04 -18.85
C LEU A 287 2.70 10.60 -19.00
N ARG A 288 1.40 10.42 -18.88
CA ARG A 288 0.73 9.16 -19.17
C ARG A 288 -0.63 9.42 -19.79
N ARG A 289 -1.06 8.56 -20.71
CA ARG A 289 -2.41 8.70 -21.24
C ARG A 289 -3.44 8.20 -20.22
N PRO A 290 -4.64 8.82 -20.11
CA PRO A 290 -5.68 8.38 -19.19
C PRO A 290 -6.19 6.96 -19.42
N ASP A 291 -6.08 6.43 -20.65
CA ASP A 291 -6.42 5.04 -20.98
C ASP A 291 -5.30 4.05 -20.62
N GLU A 292 -4.08 4.55 -20.45
CA GLU A 292 -2.98 3.77 -19.91
C GLU A 292 -3.05 3.66 -18.39
N SER A 293 -3.82 4.48 -17.67
CA SER A 293 -4.03 4.35 -16.22
C SER A 293 -4.84 3.09 -15.91
N ALA A 294 -4.58 2.44 -14.77
CA ALA A 294 -5.41 1.32 -14.38
C ALA A 294 -6.83 1.86 -14.07
N GLY A 295 -7.76 1.64 -15.00
CA GLY A 295 -9.17 2.01 -14.83
C GLY A 295 -9.87 1.17 -13.76
N LYS A 296 -11.21 1.14 -13.79
CA LYS A 296 -12.03 0.41 -12.79
C LYS A 296 -11.76 -1.10 -12.68
N ASP A 297 -11.11 -1.68 -13.68
CA ASP A 297 -10.70 -3.08 -13.71
C ASP A 297 -9.19 -3.28 -13.52
N GLY A 298 -8.49 -2.23 -13.11
CA GLY A 298 -7.04 -2.21 -12.96
C GLY A 298 -6.52 -2.92 -11.72
N VAL A 299 -5.24 -3.28 -11.78
CA VAL A 299 -4.44 -3.79 -10.65
C VAL A 299 -3.55 -2.66 -10.13
N LEU A 300 -3.52 -2.47 -8.81
CA LEU A 300 -2.44 -1.73 -8.16
C LEU A 300 -1.41 -2.74 -7.63
N LEU A 301 -0.20 -2.69 -8.18
CA LEU A 301 0.93 -3.46 -7.71
C LEU A 301 1.70 -2.65 -6.65
N PHE A 302 1.60 -3.07 -5.40
CA PHE A 302 2.34 -2.51 -4.28
C PHE A 302 3.59 -3.35 -4.00
N TRP A 303 4.77 -2.76 -4.18
CA TRP A 303 6.04 -3.47 -4.08
C TRP A 303 6.95 -2.78 -3.08
N ALA A 304 7.37 -3.50 -2.02
CA ALA A 304 8.43 -3.01 -1.14
C ALA A 304 9.79 -3.38 -1.74
N VAL A 305 10.67 -2.39 -1.91
CA VAL A 305 11.92 -2.54 -2.64
C VAL A 305 13.11 -1.93 -1.90
N THR A 306 14.28 -2.50 -2.12
CA THR A 306 15.59 -1.95 -1.75
C THR A 306 16.32 -1.38 -2.96
N SER A 307 17.34 -0.55 -2.76
CA SER A 307 18.21 0.01 -3.81
C SER A 307 19.38 -0.90 -4.19
N LYS A 308 19.33 -2.19 -3.87
CA LYS A 308 20.36 -3.13 -4.34
C LYS A 308 20.25 -3.27 -5.86
N PRO A 309 21.37 -3.22 -6.62
CA PRO A 309 21.33 -3.33 -8.08
C PRO A 309 20.58 -4.56 -8.60
N SER A 310 20.76 -5.72 -7.97
CA SER A 310 20.05 -6.96 -8.34
C SER A 310 18.53 -6.86 -8.14
N THR A 311 18.10 -6.15 -7.09
CA THR A 311 16.67 -5.91 -6.82
C THR A 311 16.09 -4.96 -7.86
N MET A 312 16.80 -3.87 -8.16
CA MET A 312 16.39 -2.90 -9.18
C MET A 312 16.25 -3.58 -10.55
N ASP A 313 17.25 -4.35 -10.98
CA ASP A 313 17.21 -5.09 -12.25
C ASP A 313 16.02 -6.06 -12.34
N LEU A 314 15.75 -6.81 -11.26
CA LEU A 314 14.68 -7.79 -11.20
C LEU A 314 13.30 -7.12 -11.26
N VAL A 315 13.06 -6.17 -10.38
CA VAL A 315 11.79 -5.44 -10.30
C VAL A 315 11.53 -4.68 -11.60
N THR A 316 12.56 -4.09 -12.21
CA THR A 316 12.48 -3.44 -13.52
C THR A 316 11.97 -4.39 -14.60
N LYS A 317 12.60 -5.56 -14.74
CA LYS A 317 12.17 -6.59 -15.70
C LYS A 317 10.75 -7.08 -15.44
N ASN A 318 10.38 -7.28 -14.18
CA ASN A 318 9.04 -7.74 -13.82
C ASN A 318 7.95 -6.71 -14.14
N ILE A 319 8.21 -5.42 -13.88
CA ILE A 319 7.27 -4.36 -14.23
C ILE A 319 7.18 -4.19 -15.75
N ASP A 320 8.29 -4.28 -16.48
CA ASP A 320 8.26 -4.25 -17.94
C ASP A 320 7.46 -5.44 -18.51
N HIS A 321 7.65 -6.63 -17.95
CA HIS A 321 6.86 -7.82 -18.29
C HIS A 321 5.37 -7.62 -17.98
N LEU A 322 5.04 -7.13 -16.79
CA LEU A 322 3.68 -6.80 -16.37
C LEU A 322 3.03 -5.82 -17.34
N ARG A 323 3.72 -4.74 -17.71
CA ARG A 323 3.21 -3.72 -18.63
C ARG A 323 3.01 -4.25 -20.05
N SER A 324 3.93 -5.08 -20.54
CA SER A 324 3.78 -5.73 -21.84
C SER A 324 2.56 -6.65 -21.89
N THR A 325 2.25 -7.31 -20.76
CA THR A 325 1.16 -8.28 -20.63
C THR A 325 -0.19 -7.61 -20.37
N TYR A 326 -0.23 -6.63 -19.47
CA TYR A 326 -1.46 -5.99 -18.99
C TYR A 326 -1.77 -4.63 -19.62
N ARG A 327 -0.95 -4.15 -20.57
CA ARG A 327 -1.19 -2.96 -21.44
C ARG A 327 -1.91 -1.80 -20.75
N GLY A 328 -1.31 -1.26 -19.69
CA GLY A 328 -1.86 -0.11 -18.95
C GLY A 328 -2.86 -0.44 -17.84
N LYS A 329 -3.30 -1.70 -17.70
CA LYS A 329 -4.20 -2.10 -16.61
C LYS A 329 -3.50 -2.29 -15.25
N ALA A 330 -2.25 -1.86 -15.13
CA ALA A 330 -1.49 -1.94 -13.90
C ALA A 330 -0.87 -0.59 -13.56
N ASP A 331 -1.07 -0.16 -12.31
CA ASP A 331 -0.29 0.90 -11.68
C ASP A 331 0.66 0.29 -10.67
N VAL A 332 1.81 0.93 -10.50
CA VAL A 332 2.89 0.46 -9.63
C VAL A 332 3.12 1.48 -8.52
N PHE A 333 3.11 0.99 -7.29
CA PHE A 333 3.55 1.69 -6.09
C PHE A 333 4.84 1.05 -5.60
N LEU A 334 5.95 1.81 -5.58
CA LEU A 334 7.20 1.36 -4.95
C LEU A 334 7.37 1.96 -3.56
N LEU A 335 7.56 1.11 -2.56
CA LEU A 335 7.91 1.51 -1.20
C LEU A 335 9.41 1.24 -0.97
N HIS A 336 10.23 2.29 -0.96
CA HIS A 336 11.67 2.21 -0.71
C HIS A 336 11.95 2.03 0.78
N ILE A 337 12.18 0.77 1.20
CA ILE A 337 12.34 0.41 2.62
C ILE A 337 13.73 0.71 3.18
N ASP A 338 14.64 1.15 2.32
CA ASP A 338 15.99 1.59 2.65
C ASP A 338 16.26 3.05 2.28
N GLU A 339 15.23 3.83 1.96
CA GLU A 339 15.34 5.24 1.52
C GLU A 339 16.20 5.40 0.26
N GLY A 340 16.20 4.36 -0.58
CA GLY A 340 17.06 4.26 -1.75
C GLY A 340 16.47 4.84 -3.04
N LYS A 341 15.49 5.76 -2.99
CA LYS A 341 14.84 6.28 -4.21
C LYS A 341 15.83 7.03 -5.11
N ALA A 342 16.81 7.72 -4.52
CA ALA A 342 17.81 8.45 -5.27
C ALA A 342 18.63 7.51 -6.17
N GLU A 343 18.99 6.34 -5.66
CA GLU A 343 19.73 5.31 -6.39
C GLU A 343 18.89 4.71 -7.52
N TRP A 344 17.58 4.57 -7.33
CA TRP A 344 16.67 4.16 -8.41
C TRP A 344 16.61 5.17 -9.55
N LEU A 345 16.58 6.47 -9.22
CA LEU A 345 16.61 7.54 -10.21
C LEU A 345 17.98 7.62 -10.90
N GLU A 346 19.08 7.46 -10.17
CA GLU A 346 20.43 7.40 -10.74
C GLU A 346 20.59 6.19 -11.68
N HIS A 347 19.96 5.07 -11.35
CA HIS A 347 20.03 3.85 -12.15
C HIS A 347 19.33 3.99 -13.51
N ASP A 348 18.06 4.44 -13.51
CA ASP A 348 17.30 4.73 -14.74
C ASP A 348 16.09 5.64 -14.43
N GLU A 349 16.34 6.96 -14.37
CA GLU A 349 15.30 7.97 -14.09
C GLU A 349 14.15 7.93 -15.10
N ALA A 350 14.45 7.74 -16.39
CA ALA A 350 13.45 7.71 -17.45
C ALA A 350 12.51 6.51 -17.28
N TRP A 351 13.08 5.33 -17.02
CA TRP A 351 12.31 4.14 -16.68
C TRP A 351 11.48 4.35 -15.42
N TYR A 352 12.09 4.87 -14.36
CA TYR A 352 11.43 5.02 -13.06
C TYR A 352 10.19 5.92 -13.16
N ASN A 353 10.35 7.08 -13.78
CA ASN A 353 9.27 8.05 -13.93
C ASN A 353 8.11 7.50 -14.79
N ARG A 354 8.40 6.75 -15.85
CA ARG A 354 7.35 6.13 -16.69
C ARG A 354 6.65 4.95 -16.00
N SER A 355 7.42 4.17 -15.23
CA SER A 355 6.97 2.86 -14.74
C SER A 355 6.33 2.91 -13.37
N VAL A 356 6.69 3.90 -12.53
CA VAL A 356 6.30 3.99 -11.12
C VAL A 356 5.34 5.15 -10.90
N GLN A 357 4.09 4.84 -10.57
CA GLN A 357 3.03 5.85 -10.40
C GLN A 357 3.08 6.49 -9.02
N PHE A 358 3.39 5.66 -8.03
CA PHE A 358 3.39 6.07 -6.64
C PHE A 358 4.67 5.61 -5.98
N THR A 359 5.18 6.44 -5.09
CA THR A 359 6.41 6.15 -4.37
C THR A 359 6.32 6.66 -2.95
N ALA A 360 6.92 5.93 -2.03
CA ALA A 360 7.17 6.42 -0.67
C ALA A 360 8.53 5.92 -0.20
N GLU A 361 9.17 6.68 0.66
CA GLU A 361 10.44 6.31 1.28
C GLU A 361 10.25 6.15 2.78
N ARG A 362 10.86 5.12 3.36
CA ARG A 362 10.91 4.96 4.81
C ARG A 362 12.08 4.11 5.24
N SER A 363 12.90 4.63 6.15
CA SER A 363 13.88 3.83 6.85
C SER A 363 13.19 2.81 7.75
N VAL A 364 13.27 1.54 7.36
CA VAL A 364 12.99 0.43 8.25
C VAL A 364 14.30 0.08 8.97
N PRO A 365 14.36 0.16 10.32
CA PRO A 365 15.55 -0.21 11.07
C PRO A 365 16.06 -1.59 10.67
N LYS A 366 17.37 -1.76 10.47
CA LYS A 366 17.97 -3.01 9.96
C LYS A 366 17.56 -4.26 10.76
N PHE A 367 17.36 -4.14 12.07
CA PHE A 367 16.92 -5.23 12.96
C PHE A 367 15.44 -5.60 12.79
N ALA A 368 14.64 -4.73 12.17
CA ALA A 368 13.24 -4.93 11.84
C ALA A 368 13.03 -5.32 10.37
N ARG A 369 14.11 -5.49 9.58
CA ARG A 369 14.05 -6.02 8.22
C ARG A 369 13.99 -7.55 8.33
N PRO A 370 12.83 -8.19 8.09
CA PRO A 370 12.75 -9.64 8.14
C PRO A 370 13.63 -10.20 7.02
N SER A 371 14.38 -11.25 7.33
CA SER A 371 15.52 -11.68 6.53
C SER A 371 15.18 -12.23 5.15
N SER A 372 13.92 -12.54 4.80
CA SER A 372 13.67 -13.37 3.59
C SER A 372 12.21 -13.65 3.19
N SER A 373 11.19 -12.83 3.51
CA SER A 373 9.83 -13.00 2.89
C SER A 373 8.79 -12.00 3.41
N MET A 374 8.10 -11.31 2.50
CA MET A 374 6.92 -10.46 2.70
C MET A 374 5.70 -11.28 3.17
N LEU A 375 5.61 -12.55 2.76
CA LEU A 375 4.56 -13.48 3.19
C LEU A 375 4.77 -14.03 4.61
N TYR A 376 6.01 -14.05 5.13
CA TYR A 376 6.31 -14.42 6.51
C TYR A 376 5.89 -13.36 7.53
N ALA A 377 5.42 -12.21 7.05
CA ALA A 377 5.36 -10.97 7.80
C ALA A 377 3.94 -10.40 7.97
N THR A 378 2.89 -11.15 7.59
CA THR A 378 1.49 -10.77 7.92
C THR A 378 1.23 -10.72 9.43
N SER A 379 2.05 -11.38 10.25
CA SER A 379 1.99 -11.31 11.72
C SER A 379 2.84 -10.18 12.33
N PHE A 380 3.74 -9.55 11.56
CA PHE A 380 4.75 -8.58 12.06
C PHE A 380 4.84 -7.25 11.28
N TYR A 381 4.01 -7.00 10.25
CA TYR A 381 3.96 -5.71 9.54
C TYR A 381 2.82 -4.76 9.96
N PRO A 382 2.79 -4.22 11.19
CA PRO A 382 2.11 -2.95 11.42
C PRO A 382 2.65 -1.83 10.51
N PRO A 383 3.97 -1.63 10.28
CA PRO A 383 4.43 -0.39 9.62
C PRO A 383 4.12 -0.30 8.13
N GLN A 384 4.32 -1.37 7.35
CA GLN A 384 4.14 -1.37 5.90
C GLN A 384 2.68 -1.55 5.49
N VAL A 385 1.92 -2.39 6.20
CA VAL A 385 0.46 -2.49 6.00
C VAL A 385 -0.23 -1.24 6.53
N ALA A 386 0.22 -0.63 7.63
CA ALA A 386 -0.29 0.69 8.03
C ALA A 386 0.13 1.78 7.05
N LEU A 387 1.32 1.71 6.44
CA LEU A 387 1.74 2.61 5.37
C LEU A 387 0.87 2.45 4.13
N GLY A 388 0.69 1.21 3.68
CA GLY A 388 -0.25 0.85 2.63
C GLY A 388 -1.61 1.44 2.99
N LYS A 389 -2.16 1.18 4.18
CA LYS A 389 -3.44 1.75 4.63
C LYS A 389 -3.46 3.27 4.80
N ALA A 390 -2.34 3.93 5.07
CA ALA A 390 -2.27 5.37 5.24
C ALA A 390 -2.10 6.11 3.90
N ALA A 391 -1.32 5.52 2.98
CA ALA A 391 -1.12 6.02 1.63
C ALA A 391 -2.25 5.60 0.68
N LEU A 392 -2.87 4.43 0.89
CA LEU A 392 -3.93 3.89 0.03
C LEU A 392 -5.06 4.90 -0.15
N PRO A 393 -5.60 5.56 0.89
CA PRO A 393 -6.68 6.52 0.69
C PRO A 393 -6.34 7.62 -0.31
N GLN A 394 -5.08 8.08 -0.36
CA GLN A 394 -4.63 9.07 -1.34
C GLN A 394 -4.38 8.44 -2.72
N VAL A 395 -3.76 7.25 -2.76
CA VAL A 395 -3.47 6.50 -4.00
C VAL A 395 -4.75 6.01 -4.69
N MET A 396 -5.75 5.65 -3.89
CA MET A 396 -7.08 5.16 -4.31
C MET A 396 -8.07 6.32 -4.48
N ALA A 397 -7.74 7.56 -4.08
CA ALA A 397 -8.63 8.70 -4.24
C ALA A 397 -8.87 8.95 -5.74
N GLY A 398 -10.07 8.62 -6.21
CA GLY A 398 -10.44 8.75 -7.62
C GLY A 398 -10.00 7.60 -8.51
N ARG A 399 -9.44 6.52 -7.95
CA ARG A 399 -9.09 5.28 -8.69
C ARG A 399 -9.82 4.07 -8.08
N ASP A 400 -10.55 3.36 -8.92
CA ASP A 400 -11.39 2.21 -8.56
C ASP A 400 -10.63 0.91 -8.88
N TYR A 401 -9.48 0.64 -8.25
CA TYR A 401 -8.75 -0.60 -8.55
C TYR A 401 -9.56 -1.82 -8.14
N LYS A 402 -9.66 -2.80 -9.04
CA LYS A 402 -10.33 -4.07 -8.77
C LYS A 402 -9.51 -4.98 -7.88
N TRP A 403 -8.19 -4.86 -7.99
CA TRP A 403 -7.24 -5.70 -7.28
C TRP A 403 -6.08 -4.86 -6.77
N VAL A 404 -5.60 -5.19 -5.57
CA VAL A 404 -4.35 -4.67 -5.02
C VAL A 404 -3.46 -5.87 -4.72
N TRP A 405 -2.30 -5.94 -5.34
CA TRP A 405 -1.32 -7.02 -5.14
C TRP A 405 -0.16 -6.48 -4.34
N MET A 406 0.24 -7.21 -3.30
CA MET A 406 1.42 -6.88 -2.49
C MET A 406 2.50 -7.92 -2.77
N VAL A 407 3.66 -7.47 -3.25
CA VAL A 407 4.70 -8.33 -3.84
C VAL A 407 6.06 -8.03 -3.21
N ASP A 408 6.81 -9.08 -2.88
CA ASP A 408 8.16 -9.01 -2.30
C ASP A 408 9.24 -8.75 -3.34
N GLU A 409 10.34 -8.14 -2.90
CA GLU A 409 11.48 -7.70 -3.72
C GLU A 409 12.18 -8.84 -4.48
N ASP A 410 12.01 -10.09 -4.04
CA ASP A 410 12.62 -11.29 -4.61
C ASP A 410 11.65 -12.13 -5.46
N ILE A 411 10.44 -11.64 -5.72
CA ILE A 411 9.50 -12.30 -6.63
C ILE A 411 10.00 -12.13 -8.08
N ASP A 412 10.03 -13.24 -8.82
CA ASP A 412 10.39 -13.35 -10.23
C ASP A 412 9.23 -14.05 -10.97
N PHE A 413 8.79 -13.50 -12.11
CA PHE A 413 7.61 -13.97 -12.84
C PHE A 413 7.94 -14.62 -14.18
#